data_AF-A0A970SYA8-F1
#
_entry.id   AF-A0A970SYA8-F1
#
_cell.length_a   1.000
_cell.length_b   1.000
_cell.length_c   1.000
_cell.angle_alpha   90.00
_cell.angle_beta   90.00
_cell.angle_gamma   90.00
#
_symmetry.space_group_name_H-M   'P 1'
#
loop_
_entity.id
_entity.type
_entity.pdbx_description
1 polymer ?
#
loop_
_entity_poly.entity_id
_entity_poly.type
_entity_poly.pdbx_seq_one_letter_code
_entity_poly.pdbx_strand_id
1 'polypeptide(L)'
;DIGRGFITIPGGHRGGLAGQAGLTGNQTRTMKHFSGVAFRVARQVRGCADGIVRFMAAREWPPANTLLISPPRSGKTTILRELARIVSEGWDRRRGCNVVIVDERSELAGSYKGQAQMDVGPRTDVLDSCTKAAGMIMAIRSLGPQVIITDEIGRREDVDAIRDCVNAGVSVVTSVHGRDLDELRKRPQIRELLESNAFMNIVVLSRRRGPGTIESIKRGDL
;
A
#
# COMPACT_ATOMS: atom_id res chain seq x y z
N ASP A 1 2.10 7.54 19.32
CA ASP A 1 0.71 7.50 18.82
C ASP A 1 -0.05 8.80 19.03
N ILE A 2 -0.34 9.23 20.27
CA ILE A 2 -1.19 10.40 20.54
C ILE A 2 -0.75 11.69 19.80
N GLY A 3 0.55 11.98 19.73
CA GLY A 3 1.06 13.15 19.00
C GLY A 3 0.80 13.12 17.48
N ARG A 4 0.52 11.94 16.91
CA ARG A 4 0.11 11.77 15.51
C ARG A 4 -1.40 11.94 15.29
N GLY A 5 -2.16 12.20 16.36
CA GLY A 5 -3.62 12.38 16.31
C GLY A 5 -4.44 11.07 16.29
N PHE A 6 -3.82 9.92 16.57
CA PHE A 6 -4.52 8.64 16.64
C PHE A 6 -3.84 7.64 17.59
N ILE A 7 -4.57 6.61 17.99
CA ILE A 7 -4.04 5.40 18.64
C ILE A 7 -4.33 4.17 17.80
N THR A 8 -3.42 3.19 17.80
CA THR A 8 -3.68 1.83 17.32
C THR A 8 -4.11 0.96 18.51
N ILE A 9 -5.03 0.04 18.26
CA ILE A 9 -5.58 -0.88 19.27
C ILE A 9 -5.56 -2.32 18.73
N PRO A 10 -5.56 -3.34 19.60
CA PRO A 10 -5.57 -4.74 19.19
C PRO A 10 -6.65 -5.04 18.15
N GLY A 11 -6.36 -5.95 17.21
CA GLY A 11 -7.20 -6.18 16.03
C GLY A 11 -6.96 -5.19 14.88
N GLY A 12 -5.89 -4.39 14.96
CA GLY A 12 -5.47 -3.45 13.91
C GLY A 12 -6.41 -2.25 13.74
N HIS A 13 -7.23 -1.98 14.76
CA HIS A 13 -8.17 -0.88 14.76
C HIS A 13 -7.47 0.44 15.07
N ARG A 14 -8.10 1.56 14.69
CA ARG A 14 -7.59 2.90 14.99
C ARG A 14 -8.66 3.77 15.65
N GLY A 15 -8.25 4.50 16.68
CA GLY A 15 -9.04 5.59 17.26
C GLY A 15 -8.39 6.91 16.89
N GLY A 16 -9.00 7.66 15.96
CA GLY A 16 -8.62 9.04 15.68
C GLY A 16 -9.06 9.93 16.84
N LEU A 17 -8.17 10.76 17.34
CA LEU A 17 -8.41 11.58 18.52
C LEU A 17 -8.77 13.01 18.09
N ALA A 18 -9.86 13.55 18.65
CA ALA A 18 -10.23 14.95 18.52
C ALA A 18 -10.05 15.67 19.86
N GLY A 19 -9.50 16.87 19.84
CA GLY A 19 -9.21 17.67 21.04
C GLY A 19 -8.35 18.88 20.70
N GLN A 20 -7.82 19.53 21.75
CA GLN A 20 -6.91 20.66 21.62
C GLN A 20 -5.48 20.18 21.37
N ALA A 21 -4.90 20.56 20.23
CA ALA A 21 -3.51 20.25 19.88
C ALA A 21 -2.54 21.28 20.50
N GLY A 22 -1.53 20.80 21.21
CA GLY A 22 -0.39 21.58 21.68
C GLY A 22 0.77 21.49 20.70
N LEU A 23 1.15 22.61 20.12
CA LEU A 23 2.28 22.74 19.19
C LEU A 23 3.59 22.98 19.94
N THR A 24 4.68 22.41 19.46
CA THR A 24 6.04 22.80 19.84
C THR A 24 6.85 22.94 18.56
N GLY A 25 7.11 24.19 18.16
CA GLY A 25 7.55 24.49 16.79
C GLY A 25 6.45 24.16 15.77
N ASN A 26 6.82 23.59 14.62
CA ASN A 26 5.90 23.19 13.54
C ASN A 26 5.29 21.79 13.69
N GLN A 27 5.50 21.10 14.82
CA GLN A 27 4.98 19.75 15.03
C GLN A 27 4.00 19.70 16.19
N THR A 28 2.87 19.03 15.97
CA THR A 28 1.96 18.64 17.06
C THR A 28 2.67 17.61 17.94
N ARG A 29 3.05 18.01 19.15
CA ARG A 29 3.70 17.09 20.11
C ARG A 29 2.73 16.55 21.14
N THR A 30 1.66 17.28 21.47
CA THR A 30 0.72 16.88 22.51
C THR A 30 -0.73 17.15 22.12
N MET A 31 -1.65 16.34 22.63
CA MET A 31 -3.10 16.55 22.51
C MET A 31 -3.68 16.56 23.93
N LYS A 32 -4.54 17.54 24.22
CA LYS A 32 -5.21 17.75 25.51
C LYS A 32 -6.68 18.06 25.27
N HIS A 33 -7.50 18.04 26.32
CA HIS A 33 -8.94 18.34 26.24
C HIS A 33 -9.63 17.55 25.10
N PHE A 34 -9.56 16.21 25.18
CA PHE A 34 -10.17 15.34 24.19
C PHE A 34 -11.69 15.56 24.16
N SER A 35 -12.21 15.88 22.98
CA SER A 35 -13.63 16.13 22.74
C SER A 35 -14.32 14.98 22.01
N GLY A 36 -13.56 14.04 21.43
CA GLY A 36 -14.13 12.89 20.75
C GLY A 36 -13.09 11.89 20.25
N VAL A 37 -13.59 10.70 19.89
CA VAL A 37 -12.81 9.64 19.28
C VAL A 37 -13.56 9.12 18.06
N ALA A 38 -12.89 9.08 16.91
CA ALA A 38 -13.41 8.52 15.67
C ALA A 38 -12.78 7.14 15.42
N PHE A 39 -13.56 6.07 15.57
CA PHE A 39 -13.08 4.72 15.35
C PHE A 39 -13.09 4.34 13.87
N ARG A 40 -11.97 3.75 13.43
CA ARG A 40 -11.84 3.04 12.16
C ARG A 40 -11.59 1.57 12.46
N VAL A 41 -12.62 0.77 12.26
CA VAL A 41 -12.58 -0.68 12.49
C VAL A 41 -11.96 -1.36 11.29
N ALA A 42 -10.83 -2.05 11.51
CA ALA A 42 -10.18 -2.86 10.49
C ALA A 42 -11.00 -4.12 10.18
N ARG A 43 -11.03 -4.51 8.91
CA ARG A 43 -11.77 -5.69 8.43
C ARG A 43 -10.98 -6.42 7.35
N GLN A 44 -10.98 -7.76 7.42
CA GLN A 44 -10.45 -8.61 6.35
C GLN A 44 -11.54 -8.81 5.29
N VAL A 45 -11.18 -8.63 4.03
CA VAL A 45 -12.08 -8.95 2.90
C VAL A 45 -11.28 -9.79 1.92
N ARG A 46 -11.62 -11.07 1.83
CA ARG A 46 -10.98 -12.01 0.92
C ARG A 46 -11.67 -12.00 -0.45
N GLY A 47 -10.95 -12.44 -1.48
CA GLY A 47 -11.47 -12.53 -2.86
C GLY A 47 -11.60 -11.19 -3.59
N CYS A 48 -11.37 -10.06 -2.90
CA CYS A 48 -11.50 -8.73 -3.51
C CYS A 48 -10.40 -8.41 -4.54
N ALA A 49 -9.34 -9.22 -4.59
CA ALA A 49 -8.22 -9.05 -5.50
C ALA A 49 -8.14 -10.15 -6.58
N ASP A 50 -9.08 -11.09 -6.64
CA ASP A 50 -9.00 -12.28 -7.52
C ASP A 50 -8.85 -11.92 -9.01
N GLY A 51 -9.62 -10.92 -9.47
CA GLY A 51 -9.52 -10.44 -10.85
C GLY A 51 -8.16 -9.80 -11.15
N ILE A 52 -7.57 -9.12 -10.17
CA ILE A 52 -6.28 -8.44 -10.30
C ILE A 52 -5.15 -9.47 -10.31
N VAL A 53 -5.13 -10.40 -9.36
CA VAL A 53 -4.07 -11.42 -9.29
C VAL A 53 -4.12 -12.36 -10.49
N ARG A 54 -5.32 -12.74 -10.98
CA ARG A 54 -5.46 -13.52 -12.22
C ARG A 54 -4.79 -12.81 -13.39
N PHE A 55 -4.98 -11.50 -13.52
CA PHE A 55 -4.31 -10.71 -14.55
C PHE A 55 -2.80 -10.65 -14.32
N MET A 56 -2.33 -10.35 -13.11
CA MET A 56 -0.89 -10.30 -12.78
C MET A 56 -0.20 -11.63 -13.11
N ALA A 57 -0.80 -12.74 -12.68
CA ALA A 57 -0.32 -14.10 -12.86
C ALA A 57 -0.50 -14.66 -14.28
N ALA A 58 -1.08 -13.93 -15.23
CA ALA A 58 -1.27 -14.46 -16.59
C ALA A 58 0.02 -14.51 -17.41
N ARG A 59 1.06 -13.76 -17.03
CA ARG A 59 2.34 -13.69 -17.77
C ARG A 59 3.49 -14.28 -16.97
N GLU A 60 3.82 -13.63 -15.86
CA GLU A 60 5.02 -13.93 -15.09
C GLU A 60 4.72 -14.08 -13.60
N TRP A 61 5.68 -14.67 -12.88
CA TRP A 61 5.63 -14.82 -11.43
C TRP A 61 7.06 -14.94 -10.87
N PRO A 62 7.47 -14.16 -9.85
CA PRO A 62 6.73 -13.13 -9.11
C PRO A 62 6.06 -12.07 -10.02
N PRO A 63 4.94 -11.47 -9.58
CA PRO A 63 4.18 -10.58 -10.45
C PRO A 63 4.92 -9.27 -10.74
N ALA A 64 4.81 -8.78 -11.97
CA ALA A 64 5.32 -7.47 -12.39
C ALA A 64 4.87 -6.31 -11.49
N ASN A 65 5.63 -5.21 -11.56
CA ASN A 65 5.26 -3.94 -10.93
C ASN A 65 3.83 -3.53 -11.27
N THR A 66 3.03 -3.26 -10.23
CA THR A 66 1.59 -3.04 -10.36
C THR A 66 1.16 -1.78 -9.63
N LEU A 67 0.50 -0.87 -10.35
CA LEU A 67 -0.02 0.40 -9.83
C LEU A 67 -1.54 0.40 -9.78
N LEU A 68 -2.10 0.66 -8.59
CA LEU A 68 -3.53 0.82 -8.36
C LEU A 68 -3.89 2.31 -8.34
N ILE A 69 -4.65 2.76 -9.32
CA ILE A 69 -5.16 4.13 -9.42
C ILE A 69 -6.57 4.15 -8.86
N SER A 70 -6.83 4.96 -7.83
CA SER A 70 -8.22 5.16 -7.41
C SER A 70 -8.43 6.39 -6.50
N PRO A 71 -9.68 6.90 -6.43
CA PRO A 71 -10.01 7.98 -5.51
C PRO A 71 -9.95 7.52 -4.04
N PRO A 72 -9.90 8.44 -3.07
CA PRO A 72 -9.91 8.12 -1.65
C PRO A 72 -11.08 7.19 -1.25
N ARG A 73 -10.85 6.34 -0.24
CA ARG A 73 -11.85 5.40 0.33
C ARG A 73 -12.41 4.36 -0.66
N SER A 74 -11.69 4.07 -1.76
CA SER A 74 -12.12 3.08 -2.77
C SER A 74 -11.71 1.63 -2.48
N GLY A 75 -11.18 1.33 -1.29
CA GLY A 75 -10.79 -0.03 -0.92
C GLY A 75 -9.37 -0.44 -1.30
N LYS A 76 -8.50 0.50 -1.72
CA LYS A 76 -7.09 0.24 -2.10
C LYS A 76 -6.34 -0.58 -1.05
N THR A 77 -6.35 -0.11 0.19
CA THR A 77 -5.64 -0.76 1.30
C THR A 77 -6.11 -2.20 1.50
N THR A 78 -7.42 -2.44 1.33
CA THR A 78 -7.99 -3.80 1.44
C THR A 78 -7.50 -4.69 0.29
N ILE A 79 -7.48 -4.18 -0.94
CA ILE A 79 -6.98 -4.92 -2.10
C ILE A 79 -5.47 -5.16 -2.01
N LEU A 80 -4.67 -4.16 -1.66
CA LEU A 80 -3.21 -4.30 -1.50
C LEU A 80 -2.87 -5.35 -0.43
N ARG A 81 -3.59 -5.34 0.69
CA ARG A 81 -3.43 -6.37 1.74
C ARG A 81 -3.77 -7.77 1.23
N GLU A 82 -4.89 -7.90 0.52
CA GLU A 82 -5.29 -9.20 -0.03
C GLU A 82 -4.31 -9.68 -1.11
N LEU A 83 -3.75 -8.76 -1.92
CA LEU A 83 -2.66 -9.08 -2.85
C LEU A 83 -1.41 -9.57 -2.10
N ALA A 84 -1.03 -8.96 -0.96
CA ALA A 84 0.09 -9.45 -0.16
C ALA A 84 -0.12 -10.89 0.30
N ARG A 85 -1.32 -11.17 0.85
CA ARG A 85 -1.71 -12.50 1.28
C ARG A 85 -1.62 -13.51 0.14
N ILE A 86 -2.30 -13.24 -0.98
CA ILE A 86 -2.34 -14.16 -2.13
C ILE A 86 -0.95 -14.37 -2.73
N VAL A 87 -0.16 -13.30 -2.92
CA VAL A 87 1.18 -13.40 -3.50
C VAL A 87 2.12 -14.19 -2.60
N SER A 88 2.02 -14.04 -1.28
CA SER A 88 2.84 -14.78 -0.32
C SER A 88 2.44 -16.25 -0.18
N GLU A 89 1.16 -16.58 -0.35
CA GLU A 89 0.66 -17.96 -0.36
C GLU A 89 0.97 -18.67 -1.69
N GLY A 90 0.89 -17.93 -2.79
CA GLY A 90 0.91 -18.47 -4.15
C GLY A 90 -0.47 -18.43 -4.80
N TRP A 91 -0.50 -18.53 -6.13
CA TRP A 91 -1.74 -18.46 -6.90
C TRP A 91 -1.70 -19.40 -8.09
N ASP A 92 -2.73 -20.23 -8.28
CA ASP A 92 -2.91 -21.10 -9.45
C ASP A 92 -1.63 -21.85 -9.88
N ARG A 93 -1.17 -22.76 -9.01
CA ARG A 93 0.08 -23.55 -9.14
C ARG A 93 1.39 -22.74 -9.09
N ARG A 94 1.33 -21.41 -9.04
CA ARG A 94 2.51 -20.56 -8.81
C ARG A 94 2.87 -20.57 -7.33
N ARG A 95 4.15 -20.76 -7.03
CA ARG A 95 4.69 -20.83 -5.67
C ARG A 95 4.55 -19.48 -4.96
N GLY A 96 4.26 -19.47 -3.67
CA GLY A 96 4.27 -18.24 -2.88
C GLY A 96 5.61 -17.49 -2.94
N CYS A 97 5.55 -16.17 -2.96
CA CYS A 97 6.70 -15.27 -2.99
C CYS A 97 7.06 -14.76 -1.60
N ASN A 98 8.33 -14.40 -1.40
CA ASN A 98 8.71 -13.60 -0.23
C ASN A 98 8.24 -12.16 -0.45
N VAL A 99 7.32 -11.72 0.40
CA VAL A 99 6.69 -10.39 0.34
C VAL A 99 7.17 -9.54 1.51
N VAL A 100 7.43 -8.26 1.27
CA VAL A 100 7.58 -7.28 2.34
C VAL A 100 6.49 -6.22 2.23
N ILE A 101 5.73 -6.01 3.29
CA ILE A 101 4.83 -4.87 3.41
C ILE A 101 5.59 -3.70 4.02
N VAL A 102 5.57 -2.56 3.34
CA VAL A 102 6.08 -1.28 3.87
C VAL A 102 4.88 -0.38 4.16
N ASP A 103 4.62 -0.11 5.45
CA ASP A 103 3.39 0.54 5.91
C ASP A 103 3.68 1.74 6.81
N GLU A 104 3.43 2.95 6.29
CA GLU A 104 3.72 4.21 7.00
C GLU A 104 2.70 4.50 8.12
N ARG A 105 1.48 3.97 8.00
CA ARG A 105 0.33 4.34 8.85
C ARG A 105 -0.27 3.17 9.63
N SER A 106 0.36 2.00 9.57
CA SER A 106 -0.13 0.76 10.18
C SER A 106 -1.54 0.39 9.68
N GLU A 107 -1.86 0.67 8.41
CA GLU A 107 -3.19 0.43 7.83
C GLU A 107 -3.28 -0.84 6.97
N LEU A 108 -2.21 -1.22 6.28
CA LEU A 108 -2.15 -2.39 5.40
C LEU A 108 -2.16 -3.67 6.23
N ALA A 109 -1.15 -3.85 7.08
CA ALA A 109 -1.05 -5.01 7.96
C ALA A 109 -1.92 -4.88 9.23
N GLY A 110 -2.45 -3.67 9.47
CA GLY A 110 -3.18 -3.35 10.69
C GLY A 110 -2.31 -3.55 11.93
N SER A 111 -1.03 -3.19 11.87
CA SER A 111 -0.06 -3.55 12.89
C SER A 111 -0.39 -2.96 14.26
N TYR A 112 -0.20 -3.76 15.30
CA TYR A 112 -0.22 -3.32 16.69
C TYR A 112 1.10 -3.71 17.34
N LYS A 113 1.85 -2.70 17.83
CA LYS A 113 3.21 -2.88 18.38
C LYS A 113 4.14 -3.66 17.44
N GLY A 114 4.12 -3.33 16.15
CA GLY A 114 4.95 -3.96 15.12
C GLY A 114 4.48 -5.35 14.66
N GLN A 115 3.42 -5.91 15.26
CA GLN A 115 2.88 -7.21 14.85
C GLN A 115 1.64 -7.03 13.98
N ALA A 116 1.64 -7.64 12.79
CA ALA A 116 0.46 -7.68 11.92
C ALA A 116 -0.74 -8.28 12.67
N GLN A 117 -1.89 -7.62 12.58
CA GLN A 117 -3.15 -8.11 13.17
C GLN A 117 -4.10 -8.65 12.09
N MET A 118 -3.81 -8.31 10.84
CA MET A 118 -4.53 -8.79 9.68
C MET A 118 -3.76 -9.95 9.06
N ASP A 119 -4.49 -10.82 8.38
CA ASP A 119 -3.88 -11.88 7.59
C ASP A 119 -3.24 -11.26 6.33
N VAL A 120 -1.91 -11.26 6.33
CA VAL A 120 -1.03 -10.80 5.24
C VAL A 120 -0.30 -11.98 4.57
N GLY A 121 -0.66 -13.21 4.94
CA GLY A 121 -0.11 -14.46 4.42
C GLY A 121 1.25 -14.87 5.01
N PRO A 122 1.69 -16.11 4.74
CA PRO A 122 2.71 -16.81 5.53
C PRO A 122 4.16 -16.45 5.17
N ARG A 123 4.40 -15.76 4.05
CA ARG A 123 5.75 -15.37 3.59
C ARG A 123 5.89 -13.85 3.53
N THR A 124 5.28 -13.18 4.49
CA THR A 124 5.20 -11.72 4.51
C THR A 124 5.87 -11.15 5.75
N ASP A 125 6.93 -10.38 5.53
CA ASP A 125 7.52 -9.51 6.55
C ASP A 125 6.87 -8.13 6.52
N VAL A 126 6.84 -7.44 7.67
CA VAL A 126 6.18 -6.13 7.79
C VAL A 126 7.14 -5.09 8.38
N LEU A 127 7.41 -4.04 7.62
CA LEU A 127 8.09 -2.83 8.09
C LEU A 127 7.04 -1.76 8.43
N ASP A 128 6.63 -1.75 9.70
CA ASP A 128 5.59 -0.86 10.22
C ASP A 128 6.14 0.49 10.67
N SER A 129 5.33 1.55 10.53
CA SER A 129 5.62 2.91 11.00
C SER A 129 6.91 3.53 10.43
N CYS A 130 7.35 3.10 9.24
CA CYS A 130 8.49 3.67 8.52
C CYS A 130 8.02 4.45 7.28
N THR A 131 8.83 5.40 6.80
CA THR A 131 8.52 6.05 5.52
C THR A 131 8.68 5.04 4.39
N LYS A 132 7.86 5.15 3.34
CA LYS A 132 7.92 4.24 2.20
C LYS A 132 9.30 4.13 1.58
N ALA A 133 9.94 5.28 1.32
CA ALA A 133 11.28 5.32 0.76
C ALA A 133 12.30 4.57 1.64
N ALA A 134 12.37 4.89 2.94
CA ALA A 134 13.31 4.23 3.85
C ALA A 134 13.01 2.73 4.01
N GLY A 135 11.72 2.36 4.11
CA GLY A 135 11.29 0.98 4.25
C GLY A 135 11.58 0.13 3.01
N MET A 136 11.37 0.67 1.80
CA MET A 136 11.73 -0.01 0.54
C MET A 136 13.24 -0.27 0.47
N ILE A 137 14.06 0.74 0.76
CA ILE A 137 15.53 0.59 0.75
C ILE A 137 16.02 -0.39 1.83
N MET A 138 15.39 -0.39 3.00
CA MET A 138 15.69 -1.35 4.06
C MET A 138 15.32 -2.79 3.63
N ALA A 139 14.15 -2.96 3.01
CA ALA A 139 13.67 -4.26 2.56
C ALA A 139 14.63 -4.90 1.55
N ILE A 140 15.03 -4.16 0.50
CA ILE A 140 15.94 -4.69 -0.53
C ILE A 140 17.32 -5.06 0.03
N ARG A 141 17.78 -4.36 1.07
CA ARG A 141 19.11 -4.58 1.66
C ARG A 141 19.15 -5.73 2.67
N SER A 142 18.04 -6.01 3.34
CA SER A 142 18.06 -6.83 4.56
C SER A 142 17.07 -7.98 4.57
N LEU A 143 16.01 -7.94 3.75
CA LEU A 143 14.94 -8.94 3.77
C LEU A 143 14.88 -9.80 2.50
N GLY A 144 15.61 -9.43 1.45
CA GLY A 144 15.61 -10.15 0.17
C GLY A 144 14.21 -10.40 -0.42
N PRO A 145 13.31 -9.39 -0.47
CA PRO A 145 11.97 -9.57 -0.99
C PRO A 145 11.98 -9.90 -2.48
N GLN A 146 11.01 -10.68 -2.91
CA GLN A 146 10.67 -10.78 -4.33
C GLN A 146 9.64 -9.72 -4.72
N VAL A 147 8.75 -9.36 -3.77
CA VAL A 147 7.70 -8.35 -3.96
C VAL A 147 7.64 -7.44 -2.75
N ILE A 148 7.62 -6.13 -2.98
CA ILE A 148 7.29 -5.14 -1.96
C ILE A 148 5.87 -4.64 -2.22
N ILE A 149 5.05 -4.62 -1.18
CA ILE A 149 3.72 -4.01 -1.21
C ILE A 149 3.70 -2.81 -0.28
N THR A 150 3.28 -1.66 -0.81
CA THR A 150 3.20 -0.43 -0.03
C THR A 150 1.93 0.35 -0.36
N ASP A 151 1.62 1.36 0.45
CA ASP A 151 0.34 2.07 0.40
C ASP A 151 0.24 3.03 -0.79
N GLU A 152 0.32 4.33 -0.57
CA GLU A 152 0.02 5.37 -1.54
C GLU A 152 1.26 6.19 -1.82
N ILE A 153 1.80 6.09 -3.03
CA ILE A 153 2.94 6.89 -3.48
C ILE A 153 2.52 8.29 -3.90
N GLY A 154 3.41 9.25 -3.72
CA GLY A 154 3.17 10.62 -4.17
C GLY A 154 4.32 11.60 -3.93
N ARG A 155 5.38 11.20 -3.23
CA ARG A 155 6.55 12.04 -2.97
C ARG A 155 7.67 11.73 -3.96
N ARG A 156 8.59 12.68 -4.13
CA ARG A 156 9.80 12.45 -4.95
C ARG A 156 10.62 11.27 -4.43
N GLU A 157 10.81 11.20 -3.11
CA GLU A 157 11.55 10.11 -2.47
C GLU A 157 10.93 8.71 -2.73
N ASP A 158 9.60 8.64 -2.91
CA ASP A 158 8.93 7.38 -3.25
C ASP A 158 9.32 6.92 -4.66
N VAL A 159 9.46 7.86 -5.61
CA VAL A 159 9.86 7.58 -7.00
C VAL A 159 11.26 7.00 -7.05
N ASP A 160 12.19 7.63 -6.34
CA ASP A 160 13.59 7.20 -6.31
C ASP A 160 13.72 5.82 -5.67
N ALA A 161 13.03 5.57 -4.57
CA ALA A 161 13.02 4.26 -3.93
C ALA A 161 12.36 3.16 -4.78
N ILE A 162 11.32 3.48 -5.56
CA ILE A 162 10.75 2.53 -6.53
C ILE A 162 11.79 2.15 -7.58
N ARG A 163 12.54 3.12 -8.13
CA ARG A 163 13.59 2.85 -9.11
C ARG A 163 14.66 1.93 -8.54
N ASP A 164 15.07 2.15 -7.31
CA ASP A 164 16.03 1.28 -6.63
C ASP A 164 15.48 -0.16 -6.49
N CYS A 165 14.18 -0.32 -6.20
CA CYS A 165 13.54 -1.63 -6.20
C CYS A 165 13.57 -2.30 -7.58
N VAL A 166 13.21 -1.56 -8.63
CA VAL A 166 13.22 -2.08 -10.01
C VAL A 166 14.63 -2.51 -10.42
N ASN A 167 15.64 -1.69 -10.14
CA ASN A 167 17.03 -1.99 -10.43
C ASN A 167 17.55 -3.21 -9.65
N ALA A 168 17.04 -3.43 -8.44
CA ALA A 168 17.34 -4.61 -7.63
C ALA A 168 16.58 -5.89 -8.08
N GLY A 169 15.73 -5.80 -9.11
CA GLY A 169 14.90 -6.92 -9.57
C GLY A 169 13.74 -7.25 -8.64
N VAL A 170 13.35 -6.32 -7.78
CA VAL A 170 12.25 -6.48 -6.81
C VAL A 170 10.98 -5.82 -7.36
N SER A 171 9.89 -6.59 -7.41
CA SER A 171 8.63 -6.06 -7.90
C SER A 171 7.92 -5.19 -6.85
N VAL A 172 7.29 -4.09 -7.28
CA VAL A 172 6.54 -3.19 -6.39
C VAL A 172 5.06 -3.19 -6.75
N VAL A 173 4.21 -3.47 -5.76
CA VAL A 173 2.76 -3.31 -5.84
C VAL A 173 2.36 -2.14 -4.93
N THR A 174 1.80 -1.09 -5.53
CA THR A 174 1.46 0.13 -4.79
C THR A 174 0.23 0.80 -5.37
N SER A 175 -0.20 1.90 -4.76
CA SER A 175 -1.32 2.67 -5.22
C SER A 175 -1.03 4.17 -5.31
N VAL A 176 -1.90 4.88 -6.02
CA VAL A 176 -1.86 6.33 -6.14
C VAL A 176 -3.28 6.88 -6.14
N HIS A 177 -3.45 8.04 -5.51
CA HIS A 177 -4.70 8.77 -5.57
C HIS A 177 -4.90 9.40 -6.94
N GLY A 178 -5.91 8.99 -7.68
CA GLY A 178 -6.29 9.58 -8.96
C GLY A 178 -7.57 8.97 -9.48
N ARG A 179 -8.23 9.63 -10.43
CA ARG A 179 -9.42 9.08 -11.09
C ARG A 179 -9.06 8.23 -12.31
N ASP A 180 -8.02 8.63 -13.02
CA ASP A 180 -7.56 8.05 -14.27
C ASP A 180 -6.08 8.38 -14.51
N LEU A 181 -5.52 7.84 -15.59
CA LEU A 181 -4.13 8.07 -15.99
C LEU A 181 -3.84 9.51 -16.41
N ASP A 182 -4.82 10.20 -16.99
CA ASP A 182 -4.62 11.56 -17.50
C ASP A 182 -4.46 12.57 -16.37
N GLU A 183 -5.16 12.36 -15.24
CA GLU A 183 -4.95 13.12 -14.02
C GLU A 183 -3.55 12.88 -13.44
N LEU A 184 -3.07 11.63 -13.47
CA LEU A 184 -1.75 11.28 -12.92
C LEU A 184 -0.59 11.85 -13.74
N ARG A 185 -0.72 11.90 -15.07
CA ARG A 185 0.27 12.51 -15.97
C ARG A 185 0.53 13.98 -15.67
N LYS A 186 -0.40 14.69 -15.03
CA LYS A 186 -0.23 16.09 -14.61
C LYS A 186 0.67 16.25 -13.39
N ARG A 187 0.98 15.16 -12.68
CA ARG A 187 1.83 15.17 -11.47
C ARG A 187 3.25 14.78 -11.87
N PRO A 188 4.24 15.69 -11.80
CA PRO A 188 5.59 15.44 -12.34
C PRO A 188 6.22 14.14 -11.83
N GLN A 189 6.09 13.85 -10.53
CA GLN A 189 6.67 12.68 -9.90
C GLN A 189 6.05 11.36 -10.39
N ILE A 190 4.73 11.34 -10.62
CA ILE A 190 4.03 10.14 -11.10
C ILE A 190 4.22 9.96 -12.60
N ARG A 191 4.19 11.06 -13.36
CA ARG A 191 4.47 11.05 -14.80
C ARG A 191 5.79 10.37 -15.12
N GLU A 192 6.83 10.68 -14.37
CA GLU A 192 8.16 10.09 -14.52
C GLU A 192 8.17 8.56 -14.34
N LEU A 193 7.38 8.02 -13.40
CA LEU A 193 7.23 6.56 -13.23
C LEU A 193 6.43 5.92 -14.38
N LEU A 194 5.43 6.64 -14.91
CA LEU A 194 4.64 6.16 -16.04
C LEU A 194 5.47 6.15 -17.34
N GLU A 195 6.23 7.21 -17.61
CA GLU A 195 7.06 7.35 -18.82
C GLU A 195 8.27 6.42 -18.83
N SER A 196 8.77 6.03 -17.66
CA SER A 196 9.85 5.04 -17.54
C SER A 196 9.36 3.59 -17.59
N ASN A 197 8.06 3.37 -17.84
CA ASN A 197 7.43 2.05 -17.79
C ASN A 197 7.72 1.28 -16.49
N ALA A 198 7.85 2.02 -15.36
CA ALA A 198 8.14 1.41 -14.07
C ALA A 198 7.02 0.47 -13.61
N PHE A 199 5.80 0.62 -14.13
CA PHE A 199 4.66 -0.24 -13.82
C PHE A 199 4.12 -0.92 -15.08
N MET A 200 4.27 -2.24 -15.11
CA MET A 200 3.75 -3.08 -16.20
C MET A 200 2.25 -3.35 -16.07
N ASN A 201 1.68 -3.22 -14.88
CA ASN A 201 0.26 -3.42 -14.65
C ASN A 201 -0.36 -2.16 -14.08
N ILE A 202 -1.44 -1.69 -14.70
CA ILE A 202 -2.20 -0.53 -14.25
C ILE A 202 -3.63 -0.96 -13.99
N VAL A 203 -4.07 -0.82 -12.74
CA VAL A 203 -5.42 -1.16 -12.29
C VAL A 203 -6.13 0.14 -11.92
N VAL A 204 -7.24 0.44 -12.59
CA VAL A 204 -8.09 1.58 -12.21
C VAL A 204 -9.26 1.07 -11.39
N LEU A 205 -9.38 1.56 -10.16
CA LEU A 205 -10.49 1.26 -9.27
C LEU A 205 -11.40 2.48 -9.08
N SER A 206 -12.67 2.22 -8.84
CA SER A 206 -13.67 3.23 -8.50
C SER A 206 -14.52 2.80 -7.30
N ARG A 207 -15.57 3.59 -7.05
CA ARG A 207 -16.64 3.28 -6.09
C ARG A 207 -18.02 3.20 -6.73
N ARG A 208 -18.12 3.13 -8.06
CA ARG A 208 -19.41 3.20 -8.77
C ARG A 208 -20.37 2.09 -8.36
N ARG A 209 -19.84 0.88 -8.08
CA ARG A 209 -20.60 -0.27 -7.56
C ARG A 209 -20.17 -0.64 -6.14
N GLY A 210 -19.64 0.32 -5.38
CA GLY A 210 -19.04 0.11 -4.06
C GLY A 210 -17.50 0.03 -4.07
N PRO A 211 -16.85 0.04 -2.89
CA PRO A 211 -15.40 -0.05 -2.78
C PRO A 211 -14.85 -1.31 -3.45
N GLY A 212 -13.70 -1.19 -4.13
CA GLY A 212 -13.06 -2.29 -4.84
C GLY A 212 -13.61 -2.55 -6.25
N THR A 213 -14.47 -1.67 -6.79
CA THR A 213 -14.93 -1.78 -8.17
C THR A 213 -13.75 -1.62 -9.13
N ILE A 214 -13.42 -2.66 -9.89
CA ILE A 214 -12.41 -2.60 -10.95
C ILE A 214 -13.07 -1.99 -12.19
N GLU A 215 -12.54 -0.86 -12.66
CA GLU A 215 -12.98 -0.20 -13.90
C GLU A 215 -12.19 -0.67 -15.11
N SER A 216 -10.88 -0.86 -14.93
CA SER A 216 -10.03 -1.42 -15.98
C SER A 216 -8.75 -2.03 -15.39
N ILE A 217 -8.20 -3.01 -16.10
CA ILE A 217 -6.86 -3.55 -15.87
C ILE A 217 -6.16 -3.56 -17.21
N LYS A 218 -4.98 -2.94 -17.30
CA LYS A 218 -4.21 -2.80 -18.54
C LYS A 218 -2.73 -3.10 -18.29
N ARG A 219 -2.01 -3.48 -19.35
CA ARG A 219 -0.55 -3.50 -19.31
C ARG A 219 -0.03 -2.08 -19.57
N GLY A 220 1.14 -1.78 -19.01
CA GLY A 220 1.80 -0.47 -19.02
C GLY A 220 2.34 -0.05 -20.37
N ASP A 221 2.21 -0.89 -21.41
CA ASP A 221 2.57 -0.58 -22.78
C ASP A 221 1.61 0.51 -23.32
N LEU A 222 1.98 1.77 -23.12
CA LEU A 222 1.35 2.97 -23.70
C LEU A 222 2.23 3.57 -24.79
#